data_AF-A0A7X9GL23-F1
#
_entry.id   AF-A0A7X9GL23-F1
#
_cell.length_a   1.000
_cell.length_b   1.000
_cell.length_c   1.000
_cell.angle_alpha   90.00
_cell.angle_beta   90.00
_cell.angle_gamma   90.00
#
_symmetry.space_group_name_H-M   'P 1'
#
loop_
_entity.id
_entity.type
_entity.pdbx_description
1 polymer ?
#
loop_
_entity_poly.entity_id
_entity_poly.type
_entity_poly.pdbx_seq_one_letter_code
_entity_poly.pdbx_strand_id
1 'polypeptide(L)'
;MRKMFKTKMFGYNKHQVEQYLKDMRKDYEEELSKKRMRMMELTEENRGMKSLIRELEDRLSEFSEKEAYISKALVRAEQKAQAVIEEGHQKTAQEMYQLELEKNKWKARSREVRRQLLEFERMVCTLLENFYSEINYLTSKELSEQLFLNEEEELKEEQKETDIFSVS
;
A
#
# COMPACT_ATOMS: atom_id res chain seq x y z
N MET A 1 1.86 82.78 -51.03
CA MET A 1 1.60 83.23 -49.65
C MET A 1 0.39 84.16 -49.64
N ARG A 2 -0.72 83.78 -48.95
CA ARG A 2 -1.90 84.66 -48.82
C ARG A 2 -1.56 85.84 -47.91
N LYS A 3 -1.86 87.08 -48.31
CA LYS A 3 -1.67 88.27 -47.47
C LYS A 3 -2.68 88.24 -46.31
N MET A 4 -2.20 87.93 -45.10
CA MET A 4 -3.02 87.81 -43.89
C MET A 4 -3.56 89.16 -43.37
N PHE A 5 -2.90 90.28 -43.74
CA PHE A 5 -3.22 91.62 -43.25
C PHE A 5 -3.32 92.63 -44.40
N LYS A 6 -4.26 93.59 -44.28
CA LYS A 6 -4.39 94.72 -45.22
C LYS A 6 -3.21 95.69 -45.04
N THR A 7 -2.67 96.22 -46.13
CA THR A 7 -1.54 97.17 -46.14
C THR A 7 -2.06 98.61 -46.20
N LYS A 8 -1.57 99.51 -45.34
CA LYS A 8 -1.74 100.98 -45.44
C LYS A 8 -0.49 101.60 -46.08
N MET A 9 -0.53 102.90 -46.42
CA MET A 9 0.57 103.67 -47.05
C MET A 9 1.93 103.49 -46.36
N PHE A 10 1.95 103.11 -45.07
CA PHE A 10 3.13 102.62 -44.35
C PHE A 10 2.78 101.34 -43.57
N GLY A 11 3.03 100.17 -44.16
CA GLY A 11 3.00 98.87 -43.46
C GLY A 11 1.62 98.22 -43.27
N TYR A 12 1.55 97.20 -42.40
CA TYR A 12 0.31 96.46 -42.12
C TYR A 12 -0.65 97.22 -41.20
N ASN A 13 -1.95 96.93 -41.32
CA ASN A 13 -2.96 97.49 -40.42
C ASN A 13 -2.73 97.03 -38.97
N LYS A 14 -2.24 97.95 -38.13
CA LYS A 14 -1.93 97.73 -36.71
C LYS A 14 -3.05 97.01 -35.95
N HIS A 15 -4.31 97.40 -36.15
CA HIS A 15 -5.43 96.79 -35.45
C HIS A 15 -5.66 95.32 -35.85
N GLN A 16 -5.49 94.99 -37.14
CA GLN A 16 -5.60 93.60 -37.61
C GLN A 16 -4.46 92.72 -37.09
N VAL A 17 -3.25 93.29 -37.00
CA VAL A 17 -2.09 92.59 -36.44
C VAL A 17 -2.25 92.40 -34.93
N GLU A 18 -2.72 93.41 -34.19
CA GLU A 18 -2.99 93.31 -32.75
C GLU A 18 -4.08 92.29 -32.44
N GLN A 19 -5.17 92.28 -33.20
CA GLN A 19 -6.25 91.30 -33.04
C GLN A 19 -5.73 89.88 -33.31
N TYR A 20 -4.97 89.68 -34.39
CA TYR A 20 -4.37 88.38 -34.69
C TYR A 20 -3.39 87.90 -33.62
N LEU A 21 -2.55 88.79 -33.08
CA LEU A 21 -1.65 88.46 -31.98
C LEU A 21 -2.39 88.15 -30.67
N LYS A 22 -3.59 88.71 -30.49
CA LYS A 22 -4.46 88.42 -29.35
C LYS A 22 -5.13 87.05 -29.51
N ASP A 23 -5.68 86.77 -30.68
CA ASP A 23 -6.33 85.50 -31.00
C ASP A 23 -5.30 84.36 -30.97
N MET A 24 -4.13 84.55 -31.58
CA MET A 24 -3.03 83.59 -31.52
C MET A 24 -2.58 83.29 -30.08
N ARG A 25 -2.46 84.32 -29.23
CA ARG A 25 -2.12 84.11 -27.80
C ARG A 25 -3.19 83.30 -27.09
N LYS A 26 -4.47 83.63 -27.33
CA LYS A 26 -5.60 82.91 -26.74
C LYS A 26 -5.60 81.44 -27.16
N ASP A 27 -5.40 81.14 -28.45
CA ASP A 27 -5.35 79.77 -28.97
C ASP A 27 -4.17 79.00 -28.37
N TYR A 28 -3.00 79.63 -28.23
CA TYR A 28 -1.85 79.01 -27.57
C TYR A 28 -2.09 78.76 -26.09
N GLU A 29 -2.70 79.70 -25.36
CA GLU A 29 -3.04 79.54 -23.95
C GLU A 29 -4.04 78.40 -23.75
N GLU A 30 -5.03 78.28 -24.64
CA GLU A 30 -6.02 77.20 -24.62
C GLU A 30 -5.37 75.83 -24.88
N GLU A 31 -4.55 75.71 -25.93
CA GLU A 31 -3.84 74.47 -26.24
C GLU A 31 -2.82 74.08 -25.17
N LEU A 32 -2.15 75.07 -24.56
CA LEU A 32 -1.26 74.84 -23.43
C LEU A 32 -2.03 74.31 -22.22
N SER A 33 -3.22 74.85 -21.96
CA SER A 33 -4.12 74.38 -20.89
C SER A 33 -4.56 72.93 -21.12
N LYS A 34 -5.03 72.59 -22.33
CA LYS A 34 -5.42 71.22 -22.69
C LYS A 34 -4.26 70.22 -22.51
N LYS A 35 -3.05 70.59 -22.97
CA LYS A 35 -1.85 69.75 -22.80
C LYS A 35 -1.48 69.55 -21.34
N ARG A 36 -1.60 70.58 -20.51
CA ARG A 36 -1.35 70.47 -19.05
C ARG A 36 -2.36 69.55 -18.38
N MET A 37 -3.64 69.66 -18.73
CA MET A 37 -4.69 68.76 -18.21
C MET A 37 -4.40 67.31 -18.60
N ARG A 38 -4.09 67.05 -19.88
CA ARG A 38 -3.74 65.70 -20.33
C ARG A 38 -2.49 65.14 -19.64
N MET A 39 -1.49 65.99 -19.40
CA MET A 39 -0.28 65.60 -18.66
C MET A 39 -0.59 65.19 -17.22
N MET A 40 -1.52 65.89 -16.58
CA MET A 40 -1.98 65.56 -15.23
C MET A 40 -2.73 64.22 -15.20
N GLU A 41 -3.66 63.99 -16.13
CA GLU A 41 -4.35 62.70 -16.28
C GLU A 41 -3.37 61.53 -16.48
N LEU A 42 -2.43 61.68 -17.42
CA LEU A 42 -1.42 60.66 -17.70
C LEU A 42 -0.53 60.41 -16.48
N THR A 43 -0.21 61.44 -15.70
CA THR A 43 0.58 61.29 -14.48
C THR A 43 -0.16 60.47 -13.43
N GLU A 44 -1.46 60.72 -13.27
CA GLU A 44 -2.30 59.97 -12.34
C GLU A 44 -2.50 58.52 -12.79
N GLU A 45 -2.79 58.29 -14.08
CA GLU A 45 -2.87 56.94 -14.68
C GLU A 45 -1.56 56.16 -14.46
N ASN A 46 -0.41 56.79 -14.70
CA ASN A 46 0.90 56.17 -14.53
C ASN A 46 1.18 55.85 -13.06
N ARG A 47 0.77 56.72 -12.14
CA ARG A 47 0.86 56.48 -10.69
C ARG A 47 -0.01 55.29 -10.27
N GLY A 48 -1.26 55.24 -10.75
CA GLY A 48 -2.18 54.13 -10.51
C GLY A 48 -1.61 52.80 -11.03
N MET A 49 -1.10 52.79 -12.26
CA MET A 49 -0.50 51.60 -12.86
C MET A 49 0.72 51.11 -12.08
N LYS A 50 1.59 52.02 -11.63
CA LYS A 50 2.74 51.66 -10.77
C LYS A 50 2.32 51.07 -9.43
N SER A 51 1.23 51.55 -8.84
CA SER A 51 0.68 50.98 -7.61
C SER A 51 0.18 49.56 -7.84
N LEU A 52 -0.56 49.34 -8.94
CA LEU A 52 -1.08 48.02 -9.29
C LEU A 52 0.04 47.03 -9.59
N ILE A 53 1.09 47.45 -10.31
CA ILE A 53 2.26 46.60 -10.58
C ILE A 53 2.89 46.11 -9.28
N ARG A 54 3.10 47.01 -8.31
CA ARG A 54 3.67 46.63 -7.00
C ARG A 54 2.77 45.64 -6.25
N GLU A 55 1.46 45.88 -6.23
CA GLU A 55 0.52 44.95 -5.59
C GLU A 55 0.56 43.56 -6.24
N LEU A 56 0.64 43.50 -7.58
CA LEU A 56 0.74 42.24 -8.30
C LEU A 56 2.08 41.54 -8.05
N GLU A 57 3.19 42.28 -7.98
CA GLU A 57 4.50 41.76 -7.62
C GLU A 57 4.51 41.14 -6.21
N ASP A 58 3.93 41.84 -5.23
CA ASP A 58 3.80 41.35 -3.85
C ASP A 58 2.97 40.05 -3.79
N ARG A 59 1.83 40.02 -4.48
CA ARG A 59 0.98 38.81 -4.57
C ARG A 59 1.69 37.66 -5.26
N LEU A 60 2.48 37.94 -6.30
CA LEU A 60 3.22 36.92 -7.02
C LEU A 60 4.33 36.32 -6.15
N SER A 61 4.99 37.15 -5.33
CA SER A 61 5.94 36.67 -4.32
C SER A 61 5.25 35.76 -3.30
N GLU A 62 4.09 36.17 -2.76
CA GLU A 62 3.32 35.36 -1.82
C GLU A 62 2.90 34.01 -2.41
N PHE A 63 2.46 33.99 -3.67
CA PHE A 63 2.12 32.74 -4.36
C PHE A 63 3.34 31.84 -4.58
N SER A 64 4.48 32.42 -4.94
CA SER A 64 5.73 31.67 -5.12
C SER A 64 6.18 30.99 -3.82
N GLU A 65 6.07 31.68 -2.68
CA GLU A 65 6.39 31.10 -1.37
C GLU A 65 5.44 29.95 -1.00
N LYS A 66 4.12 30.14 -1.23
CA LYS A 66 3.12 29.10 -1.00
C LYS A 66 3.37 27.87 -1.86
N GLU A 67 3.68 28.07 -3.14
CA GLU A 67 3.98 26.99 -4.07
C GLU A 67 5.21 26.19 -3.61
N ALA A 68 6.28 26.87 -3.20
CA ALA A 68 7.48 26.22 -2.66
C ALA A 68 7.17 25.38 -1.41
N TYR A 69 6.33 25.90 -0.51
CA TYR A 69 5.91 25.17 0.69
C TYR A 69 5.08 23.92 0.34
N ILE A 70 4.12 24.05 -0.57
CA ILE A 70 3.27 22.94 -1.02
C ILE A 70 4.12 21.87 -1.70
N SER A 71 5.01 22.25 -2.63
CA SER A 71 5.89 21.30 -3.32
C SER A 71 6.78 20.54 -2.33
N LYS A 72 7.33 21.22 -1.32
CA LYS A 72 8.11 20.57 -0.27
C LYS A 72 7.28 19.58 0.56
N ALA A 73 6.03 19.92 0.85
CA ALA A 73 5.12 19.03 1.57
C ALA A 73 4.77 17.80 0.73
N LEU A 74 4.50 17.97 -0.57
CA LEU A 74 4.20 16.88 -1.50
C LEU A 74 5.38 15.91 -1.64
N VAL A 75 6.60 16.42 -1.84
CA VAL A 75 7.80 15.57 -1.92
C VAL A 75 7.99 14.76 -0.64
N ARG A 76 7.79 15.36 0.53
CA ARG A 76 7.89 14.65 1.82
C ARG A 76 6.79 13.60 1.98
N ALA A 77 5.58 13.88 1.51
CA ALA A 77 4.47 12.94 1.56
C ALA A 77 4.75 11.72 0.65
N GLU A 78 5.25 11.96 -0.57
CA GLU A 78 5.63 10.91 -1.51
C GLU A 78 6.76 10.03 -0.96
N GLN A 79 7.83 10.63 -0.43
CA GLN A 79 8.92 9.89 0.20
C GLN A 79 8.45 9.02 1.36
N LYS A 80 7.54 9.52 2.20
CA LYS A 80 6.97 8.74 3.30
C LYS A 80 6.07 7.62 2.81
N ALA A 81 5.23 7.88 1.80
CA ALA A 81 4.37 6.87 1.22
C ALA A 81 5.19 5.72 0.63
N GLN A 82 6.25 6.04 -0.12
CA GLN A 82 7.16 5.05 -0.67
C GLN A 82 7.85 4.21 0.41
N ALA A 83 8.32 4.85 1.48
CA ALA A 83 8.94 4.14 2.61
C ALA A 83 7.96 3.16 3.28
N VAL A 84 6.70 3.57 3.48
CA VAL A 84 5.66 2.70 4.07
C VAL A 84 5.36 1.51 3.16
N ILE A 85 5.32 1.72 1.84
CA ILE A 85 5.10 0.64 0.86
C ILE A 85 6.27 -0.36 0.92
N GLU A 86 7.51 0.12 0.90
CA GLU A 86 8.70 -0.72 0.97
C GLU A 86 8.79 -1.51 2.28
N GLU A 87 8.53 -0.87 3.43
CA GLU A 87 8.46 -1.53 4.72
C GLU A 87 7.36 -2.61 4.74
N GLY A 88 6.19 -2.31 4.19
CA GLY A 88 5.08 -3.24 4.04
C GLY A 88 5.45 -4.48 3.21
N HIS A 89 6.16 -4.28 2.10
CA HIS A 89 6.67 -5.39 1.27
C HIS A 89 7.70 -6.24 2.02
N GLN A 90 8.66 -5.62 2.70
CA GLN A 90 9.66 -6.35 3.48
C GLN A 90 9.02 -7.18 4.59
N LYS A 91 8.09 -6.58 5.35
CA LYS A 91 7.38 -7.26 6.43
C LYS A 91 6.54 -8.42 5.92
N THR A 92 5.81 -8.22 4.82
CA THR A 92 5.03 -9.28 4.19
C THR A 92 5.91 -10.43 3.73
N ALA A 93 7.05 -10.14 3.10
CA ALA A 93 8.00 -11.16 2.66
C ALA A 93 8.56 -11.96 3.85
N GLN A 94 8.90 -11.28 4.96
CA GLN A 94 9.37 -11.91 6.18
C GLN A 94 8.30 -12.80 6.82
N GLU A 95 7.06 -12.32 6.93
CA GLU A 95 5.94 -13.08 7.47
C GLU A 95 5.64 -14.32 6.61
N MET A 96 5.63 -14.18 5.28
CA MET A 96 5.45 -15.30 4.35
C MET A 96 6.55 -16.35 4.51
N TYR A 97 7.79 -15.91 4.67
CA TYR A 97 8.91 -16.81 4.92
C TYR A 97 8.72 -17.60 6.23
N GLN A 98 8.36 -16.92 7.33
CA GLN A 98 8.11 -17.59 8.61
C GLN A 98 6.95 -18.58 8.52
N LEU A 99 5.86 -18.19 7.84
CA LEU A 99 4.67 -19.02 7.68
C LEU A 99 4.98 -20.29 6.86
N GLU A 100 5.79 -20.19 5.81
CA GLU A 100 6.23 -21.36 5.05
C GLU A 100 7.14 -22.28 5.88
N LEU A 101 8.01 -21.71 6.72
CA LEU A 101 8.88 -22.45 7.62
C LEU A 101 8.07 -23.23 8.67
N GLU A 102 7.09 -22.58 9.30
CA GLU A 102 6.17 -23.24 10.24
C GLU A 102 5.31 -24.31 9.56
N LYS A 103 4.76 -24.03 8.39
CA LYS A 103 3.99 -24.99 7.59
C LYS A 103 4.83 -26.24 7.29
N ASN A 104 6.09 -26.07 6.92
CA ASN A 104 6.98 -27.21 6.68
C ASN A 104 7.30 -28.00 7.96
N LYS A 105 7.47 -27.31 9.09
CA LYS A 105 7.62 -27.95 10.41
C LYS A 105 6.39 -28.77 10.78
N TRP A 106 5.18 -28.24 10.58
CA TRP A 106 3.94 -28.96 10.85
C TRP A 106 3.73 -30.15 9.91
N LYS A 107 4.06 -30.01 8.62
CA LYS A 107 4.06 -31.14 7.67
C LYS A 107 5.04 -32.25 8.07
N ALA A 108 6.23 -31.89 8.54
CA ALA A 108 7.20 -32.87 9.02
C ALA A 108 6.68 -33.59 10.28
N ARG A 109 6.14 -32.85 11.25
CA ARG A 109 5.55 -33.41 12.46
C ARG A 109 4.36 -34.33 12.17
N SER A 110 3.48 -33.95 11.24
CA SER A 110 2.34 -34.77 10.85
C SER A 110 2.78 -36.10 10.22
N ARG A 111 3.79 -36.08 9.35
CA ARG A 111 4.39 -37.30 8.79
C ARG A 111 4.97 -38.21 9.86
N GLU A 112 5.67 -37.62 10.83
CA GLU A 112 6.28 -38.37 11.92
C GLU A 112 5.22 -39.02 12.83
N VAL A 113 4.17 -38.28 13.22
CA VAL A 113 3.06 -38.84 14.00
C VAL A 113 2.38 -39.98 13.25
N ARG A 114 2.16 -39.83 11.93
CA ARG A 114 1.59 -40.91 11.10
C ARG A 114 2.49 -42.15 11.08
N ARG A 115 3.80 -41.98 10.97
CA ARG A 115 4.77 -43.09 11.02
C ARG A 115 4.69 -43.82 12.36
N GLN A 116 4.71 -43.07 13.47
CA GLN A 116 4.61 -43.64 14.81
C GLN A 116 3.29 -44.39 15.02
N LEU A 117 2.18 -43.87 14.49
CA LEU A 117 0.88 -44.56 14.57
C LEU A 117 0.87 -45.89 13.83
N LEU A 118 1.44 -45.95 12.63
CA LEU A 118 1.56 -47.19 11.85
C LEU A 118 2.48 -48.22 12.52
N GLU A 119 3.56 -47.76 13.15
CA GLU A 119 4.45 -48.63 13.93
C GLU A 119 3.75 -49.19 15.17
N PHE A 120 2.98 -48.35 15.85
CA PHE A 120 2.16 -48.77 16.99
C PHE A 120 1.10 -49.81 16.58
N GLU A 121 0.38 -49.56 15.47
CA GLU A 121 -0.59 -50.51 14.91
C GLU A 121 0.06 -51.87 14.64
N ARG A 122 1.22 -51.90 13.96
CA ARG A 122 1.97 -53.13 13.70
C ARG A 122 2.34 -53.86 14.99
N MET A 123 2.82 -53.11 15.99
CA MET A 123 3.18 -53.68 17.29
C MET A 123 1.97 -54.33 17.97
N VAL A 124 0.80 -53.70 17.91
CA VAL A 124 -0.44 -54.25 18.46
C VAL A 124 -0.87 -55.51 17.72
N CYS A 125 -0.80 -55.54 16.38
CA CYS A 125 -1.11 -56.73 15.59
C CYS A 125 -0.19 -57.90 15.95
N THR A 126 1.12 -57.69 16.00
CA THR A 126 2.09 -58.73 16.40
C THR A 126 1.85 -59.22 17.83
N LEU A 127 1.52 -58.31 18.76
CA LEU A 127 1.20 -58.68 20.13
C LEU A 127 -0.06 -59.55 20.20
N LEU A 128 -1.10 -59.22 19.44
CA LEU A 128 -2.34 -60.01 19.34
C LEU A 128 -2.09 -61.38 18.72
N GLU A 129 -1.28 -61.46 17.67
CA GLU A 129 -0.86 -62.72 17.04
C GLU A 129 -0.10 -63.61 18.03
N ASN A 130 0.81 -63.02 18.81
CA ASN A 130 1.55 -63.74 19.86
C ASN A 130 0.59 -64.29 20.92
N PHE A 131 -0.32 -63.47 21.45
CA PHE A 131 -1.32 -63.94 22.42
C PHE A 131 -2.20 -65.04 21.85
N TYR A 132 -2.64 -64.91 20.60
CA TYR A 132 -3.44 -65.95 19.94
C TYR A 132 -2.67 -67.27 19.81
N SER A 133 -1.38 -67.20 19.43
CA SER A 133 -0.51 -68.37 19.35
C SER A 133 -0.29 -69.05 20.72
N GLU A 134 -0.15 -68.25 21.78
CA GLU A 134 0.06 -68.73 23.14
C GLU A 134 -1.21 -69.38 23.72
N ILE A 135 -2.38 -68.78 23.48
CA ILE A 135 -3.68 -69.37 23.81
C ILE A 135 -3.86 -70.70 23.08
N ASN A 136 -3.59 -70.75 21.78
CA ASN A 136 -3.69 -71.99 21.00
C ASN A 136 -2.72 -73.06 21.50
N TYR A 137 -1.49 -72.69 21.86
CA TYR A 137 -0.51 -73.61 22.44
C TYR A 137 -1.00 -74.19 23.76
N LEU A 138 -1.48 -73.35 24.69
CA LEU A 138 -2.00 -73.79 25.98
C LEU A 138 -3.24 -74.68 25.82
N THR A 139 -4.15 -74.32 24.91
CA THR A 139 -5.35 -75.11 24.61
C THR A 139 -4.96 -76.47 24.04
N SER A 140 -4.01 -76.52 23.11
CA SER A 140 -3.52 -77.77 22.52
C SER A 140 -2.82 -78.65 23.57
N LYS A 141 -2.09 -78.03 24.50
CA LYS A 141 -1.45 -78.72 25.61
C LYS A 141 -2.48 -79.31 26.57
N GLU A 142 -3.49 -78.54 26.96
CA GLU A 142 -4.59 -79.00 27.82
C GLU A 142 -5.38 -80.14 27.16
N LEU A 143 -5.67 -80.02 25.86
CA LEU A 143 -6.33 -81.08 25.10
C LEU A 143 -5.48 -82.36 25.04
N SER A 144 -4.16 -82.22 24.84
CA SER A 144 -3.23 -83.35 24.87
C SER A 144 -3.19 -84.00 26.24
N GLU A 145 -3.12 -83.22 27.32
CA GLU A 145 -3.14 -83.73 28.70
C GLU A 145 -4.45 -84.46 29.02
N GLN A 146 -5.60 -83.95 28.56
CA GLN A 146 -6.90 -84.63 28.70
C GLN A 146 -6.98 -85.92 27.89
N LEU A 147 -6.40 -85.96 26.68
CA LEU A 147 -6.33 -87.18 25.87
C LEU A 147 -5.47 -88.27 26.54
N PHE A 148 -4.31 -87.91 27.10
CA PHE A 148 -3.48 -88.85 27.85
C PHE A 148 -4.17 -89.37 29.12
N LEU A 149 -4.94 -88.54 29.81
CA LEU A 149 -5.74 -88.97 30.96
C LEU A 149 -6.87 -89.93 30.56
N ASN A 150 -7.53 -89.67 29.43
CA ASN A 150 -8.57 -90.56 28.90
C ASN A 150 -7.98 -91.90 28.39
N GLU A 151 -6.83 -91.89 27.71
CA GLU A 151 -6.13 -93.12 27.31
C GLU A 151 -5.69 -93.94 28.54
N GLU A 152 -5.24 -93.29 29.63
CA GLU A 152 -4.93 -93.99 30.88
C GLU A 152 -6.16 -94.55 31.60
N GLU A 153 -7.33 -93.92 31.46
CA GLU A 153 -8.59 -94.45 31.99
C GLU A 153 -9.14 -95.60 31.16
N GLU A 154 -9.09 -95.51 29.82
CA GLU A 154 -9.47 -96.61 28.91
C GLU A 154 -8.58 -97.85 29.13
N LEU A 155 -7.27 -97.68 29.29
CA LEU A 155 -6.34 -98.77 29.62
C LEU A 155 -6.62 -99.42 30.99
N LYS A 156 -7.13 -98.65 31.97
CA LYS A 156 -7.53 -99.16 33.29
C LYS A 156 -8.89 -99.88 33.25
N GLU A 157 -9.79 -99.49 32.35
CA GLU A 157 -11.06 -100.20 32.12
C GLU A 157 -10.85 -101.50 31.34
N GLU A 158 -10.00 -101.53 30.32
CA GLU A 158 -9.63 -102.75 29.59
C GLU A 158 -8.90 -103.77 30.49
N GLN A 159 -8.04 -103.30 31.41
CA GLN A 159 -7.41 -104.17 32.41
C GLN A 159 -8.43 -104.75 33.41
N LYS A 160 -9.47 -103.99 33.78
CA LYS A 160 -10.55 -104.51 34.62
C LYS A 160 -11.44 -105.51 33.89
N GLU A 161 -11.77 -105.30 32.62
CA GLU A 161 -12.55 -106.25 31.82
C GLU A 161 -11.78 -107.57 31.57
N THR A 162 -10.47 -107.48 31.33
CA THR A 162 -9.62 -108.68 31.17
C THR A 162 -9.41 -109.45 32.47
N ASP A 163 -9.31 -108.77 33.61
CA ASP A 163 -9.27 -109.42 34.93
C ASP A 163 -10.61 -110.11 35.27
N ILE A 164 -11.77 -109.53 34.91
CA ILE A 164 -13.09 -110.14 35.11
C ILE A 164 -13.27 -111.42 34.25
N PHE A 165 -12.71 -111.45 33.03
CA PHE A 165 -12.76 -112.63 32.16
C PHE A 165 -11.74 -113.74 32.52
N SER A 166 -10.75 -113.45 33.38
CA SER A 166 -9.75 -114.44 33.82
C SER A 166 -10.17 -115.29 35.04
N VAL A 167 -11.35 -115.02 35.62
CA VAL A 167 -11.87 -115.68 36.84
C VAL A 167 -13.13 -116.54 36.57
N SER A 168 -13.32 -117.03 35.34
CA SER A 168 -14.32 -118.07 35.03
C SER A 168 -13.69 -119.45 34.90
#